data_AF-A0A0D0C204-F1
#
_entry.id   AF-A0A0D0C204-F1
#
_cell.length_a   1.000
_cell.length_b   1.000
_cell.length_c   1.000
_cell.angle_alpha   90.00
_cell.angle_beta   90.00
_cell.angle_gamma   90.00
#
_symmetry.space_group_name_H-M   'P 1'
#
loop_
_entity.id
_entity.type
_entity.pdbx_description
1 polymer ?
#
loop_
_entity_poly.entity_id
_entity_poly.type
_entity_poly.pdbx_seq_one_letter_code
_entity_poly.pdbx_strand_id
1 'polypeptide(L)'
;MREWGVDKMVVDADGKTTKKEVLMEDACFTDGHVQPLYFPAGHQNAGKFKGMATILKERGFNVDKLKAQCKGFKCMEGATDCCCHRILFNQPDFINIPTLLEALCSKRGFKVVTLLKFHCELNFIEQCWGYAKRLYRLYPPTKKDEEMEVNVHKVLDAVPIECMCR
;
A
#
# COMPACT_ATOMS: atom_id res chain seq x y z
N MET A 1 8.16 11.19 -25.89
CA MET A 1 7.74 10.05 -25.05
C MET A 1 8.02 10.45 -23.62
N ARG A 2 7.03 10.44 -22.72
CA ARG A 2 7.27 10.78 -21.31
C ARG A 2 8.16 9.70 -20.68
N GLU A 3 9.19 10.11 -19.96
CA GLU A 3 9.86 9.23 -19.01
C GLU A 3 8.83 8.84 -17.95
N TRP A 4 8.72 7.54 -17.67
CA TRP A 4 7.77 7.02 -16.69
C TRP A 4 8.56 6.63 -15.46
N GLY A 5 8.49 7.44 -14.41
CA GLY A 5 8.99 7.12 -13.08
C GLY A 5 7.89 7.21 -12.02
N VAL A 6 8.27 6.88 -10.79
CA VAL A 6 7.45 7.06 -9.59
C VAL A 6 8.09 8.16 -8.75
N ASP A 7 7.28 9.08 -8.25
CA ASP A 7 7.73 10.07 -7.26
C ASP A 7 8.07 9.35 -5.96
N LYS A 8 9.35 9.38 -5.56
CA LYS A 8 9.80 8.92 -4.25
C LYS A 8 10.21 10.12 -3.41
N MET A 9 9.70 10.17 -2.18
CA MET A 9 10.13 11.15 -1.19
C MET A 9 11.50 10.74 -0.65
N VAL A 10 12.48 11.65 -0.77
CA VAL A 10 13.84 11.48 -0.27
C VAL A 10 14.11 12.59 0.73
N VAL A 11 14.45 12.22 1.95
CA VAL A 11 14.84 13.16 3.02
C VAL A 11 16.34 13.38 2.89
N ASP A 12 16.78 14.64 2.78
CA ASP A 12 18.20 15.00 2.79
C ASP A 12 18.78 15.02 4.22
N ALA A 13 20.08 15.25 4.34
CA ALA A 13 20.78 15.29 5.62
C ALA A 13 20.27 16.41 6.55
N ASP A 14 19.62 17.43 5.98
CA ASP A 14 19.06 18.59 6.71
C ASP A 14 17.59 18.36 7.11
N GLY A 15 17.03 17.16 6.85
CA GLY A 15 15.66 16.80 7.19
C GLY A 15 14.61 17.32 6.19
N LYS A 16 15.03 17.89 5.06
CA LYS A 16 14.13 18.40 4.03
C LYS A 16 13.76 17.30 3.05
N THR A 17 12.45 17.12 2.88
CA THR A 17 11.90 16.12 1.96
C THR A 17 11.84 16.69 0.54
N THR A 18 12.53 16.04 -0.39
CA THR A 18 12.46 16.34 -1.83
C THR A 18 11.83 15.17 -2.58
N LYS A 19 11.06 15.48 -3.63
CA LYS A 19 10.57 14.46 -4.55
C LYS A 19 11.64 14.18 -5.60
N LYS A 20 12.04 12.93 -5.73
CA LYS A 20 12.86 12.46 -6.85
C LYS A 20 12.07 11.45 -7.63
N GLU A 21 12.09 11.62 -8.95
CA GLU A 21 11.56 10.63 -9.87
C GLU A 21 12.54 9.45 -9.91
N VAL A 22 12.05 8.26 -9.57
CA VAL A 22 12.83 7.01 -9.59
C VAL A 22 12.16 6.00 -10.51
N LEU A 23 12.94 5.11 -11.10
CA LEU A 23 12.41 4.00 -11.89
C LEU A 23 11.64 3.03 -10.98
N MET A 24 10.61 2.40 -11.52
CA MET A 24 9.95 1.27 -10.86
C MET A 24 10.93 0.11 -10.68
N GLU A 25 10.77 -0.63 -9.60
CA GLU A 25 11.46 -1.90 -9.40
C GLU A 25 11.04 -2.91 -10.48
N ASP A 26 11.95 -3.83 -10.79
CA ASP A 26 11.69 -4.85 -11.80
C ASP A 26 10.57 -5.81 -11.36
N ALA A 27 9.86 -6.35 -12.33
CA ALA A 27 8.84 -7.36 -12.10
C ALA A 27 9.47 -8.76 -12.04
N CYS A 28 8.66 -9.78 -11.79
CA CYS A 28 9.14 -11.16 -11.70
C CYS A 28 8.31 -12.09 -12.58
N PHE A 29 8.98 -12.96 -13.33
CA PHE A 29 8.35 -14.08 -14.00
C PHE A 29 7.91 -15.13 -12.97
N THR A 30 7.01 -16.03 -13.37
CA THR A 30 6.49 -17.10 -12.51
C THR A 30 7.54 -18.14 -12.10
N ASP A 31 8.65 -18.20 -12.82
CA ASP A 31 9.82 -19.04 -12.52
C ASP A 31 10.82 -18.37 -11.56
N GLY A 32 10.54 -17.15 -11.11
CA GLY A 32 11.41 -16.38 -10.21
C GLY A 32 12.45 -15.52 -10.91
N HIS A 33 12.54 -15.55 -12.25
CA HIS A 33 13.47 -14.69 -12.97
C HIS A 33 12.98 -13.23 -12.99
N VAL A 34 13.93 -12.30 -12.91
CA VAL A 34 13.64 -10.87 -12.98
C VAL A 34 13.19 -10.49 -14.39
N GLN A 35 12.11 -9.72 -14.48
CA GLN A 35 11.64 -9.09 -15.70
C GLN A 35 11.90 -7.57 -15.65
N PRO A 36 12.89 -7.06 -16.40
CA PRO A 36 13.13 -5.63 -16.47
C PRO A 36 11.93 -4.88 -17.05
N LEU A 37 11.45 -3.85 -16.35
CA LEU A 37 10.34 -3.01 -16.81
C LEU A 37 10.79 -1.93 -17.81
N TYR A 38 12.08 -1.64 -17.84
CA TYR A 38 12.73 -0.67 -18.71
C TYR A 38 13.67 -1.37 -19.68
N PHE A 39 13.93 -0.75 -20.83
CA PHE A 39 14.92 -1.29 -21.75
C PHE A 39 16.33 -1.14 -21.18
N PRO A 40 17.18 -2.19 -21.27
CA PRO A 40 18.53 -2.17 -20.70
C PRO A 40 19.45 -1.22 -21.47
N ALA A 41 20.61 -0.94 -20.86
CA ALA A 41 21.69 -0.20 -21.53
C ALA A 41 22.10 -0.89 -22.84
N GLY A 42 22.38 -0.10 -23.88
CA GLY A 42 22.73 -0.62 -25.22
C GLY A 42 21.54 -0.88 -26.15
N HIS A 43 20.30 -0.80 -25.65
CA HIS A 43 19.11 -0.83 -26.51
C HIS A 43 18.81 0.56 -27.11
N GLN A 44 18.24 0.62 -28.31
CA GLN A 44 17.85 1.91 -28.95
C GLN A 44 16.89 2.74 -28.07
N ASN A 45 16.12 2.06 -27.22
CA ASN A 45 15.18 2.66 -26.28
C ASN A 45 15.64 2.57 -24.82
N ALA A 46 16.95 2.42 -24.55
CA ALA A 46 17.51 2.31 -23.20
C ALA A 46 16.91 3.34 -22.23
N GLY A 47 16.56 2.90 -21.02
CA GLY A 47 15.95 3.74 -19.98
C GLY A 47 14.46 4.06 -20.18
N LYS A 48 13.88 3.75 -21.35
CA LYS A 48 12.43 3.91 -21.56
C LYS A 48 11.67 2.72 -21.00
N PHE A 49 10.49 3.00 -20.45
CA PHE A 49 9.56 1.96 -20.01
C PHE A 49 9.07 1.15 -21.22
N LYS A 50 9.09 -0.18 -21.11
CA LYS A 50 8.75 -1.09 -22.22
C LYS A 50 7.29 -1.03 -22.65
N GLY A 51 6.39 -0.66 -21.72
CA GLY A 51 4.94 -0.64 -21.93
C GLY A 51 4.30 -2.01 -21.68
N MET A 52 3.02 -1.99 -21.28
CA MET A 52 2.29 -3.20 -20.87
C MET A 52 2.24 -4.27 -21.96
N ALA A 53 2.09 -3.88 -23.23
CA ALA A 53 2.03 -4.85 -24.34
C ALA A 53 3.35 -5.63 -24.50
N THR A 54 4.49 -4.94 -24.45
CA THR A 54 5.82 -5.57 -24.54
C THR A 54 6.07 -6.50 -23.35
N ILE A 55 5.79 -6.02 -22.13
CA ILE A 55 5.92 -6.81 -20.89
C ILE A 55 5.07 -8.08 -20.95
N LEU A 56 3.85 -7.99 -21.47
CA LEU A 56 2.97 -9.15 -21.62
C LEU A 56 3.42 -10.11 -22.72
N LYS A 57 3.97 -9.62 -23.83
CA LYS A 57 4.55 -10.47 -24.89
C LYS A 57 5.74 -11.27 -24.36
N GLU A 58 6.61 -10.64 -23.57
CA GLU A 58 7.73 -11.32 -22.89
C GLU A 58 7.23 -12.43 -21.94
N ARG A 59 6.02 -12.29 -21.37
CA ARG A 59 5.35 -13.30 -20.55
C ARG A 59 4.55 -14.34 -21.35
N GLY A 60 4.59 -14.30 -22.68
CA GLY A 60 3.92 -15.27 -23.54
C GLY A 60 2.44 -14.97 -23.84
N PHE A 61 1.93 -13.78 -23.50
CA PHE A 61 0.56 -13.39 -23.85
C PHE A 61 0.46 -12.85 -25.28
N ASN A 62 -0.59 -13.26 -25.98
CA ASN A 62 -0.95 -12.64 -27.27
C ASN A 62 -1.79 -11.38 -27.04
N VAL A 63 -1.20 -10.22 -27.32
CA VAL A 63 -1.82 -8.90 -27.06
C VAL A 63 -2.04 -8.07 -28.33
N ASP A 64 -1.81 -8.61 -29.52
CA ASP A 64 -1.80 -7.83 -30.77
C ASP A 64 -3.14 -7.17 -31.10
N LYS A 65 -4.24 -7.77 -30.66
CA LYS A 65 -5.61 -7.24 -30.84
C LYS A 65 -6.19 -6.63 -29.56
N LEU A 66 -5.39 -6.57 -28.49
CA LEU A 66 -5.84 -6.02 -27.22
C LEU A 66 -5.57 -4.53 -27.16
N LYS A 67 -6.58 -3.80 -26.70
CA LYS A 67 -6.40 -2.41 -26.29
C LYS A 67 -5.48 -2.34 -25.08
N ALA A 68 -4.71 -1.26 -24.95
CA ALA A 68 -3.85 -1.02 -23.80
C ALA A 68 -4.65 -1.01 -22.48
N GLN A 69 -5.82 -0.37 -22.48
CA GLN A 69 -6.74 -0.30 -21.34
C GLN A 69 -8.20 -0.14 -21.79
N CYS A 70 -9.15 -0.55 -20.95
CA CYS A 70 -10.57 -0.23 -21.14
C CYS A 70 -10.85 1.27 -20.92
N LYS A 71 -11.92 1.78 -21.56
CA LYS A 71 -12.33 3.18 -21.42
C LYS A 71 -12.62 3.50 -19.95
N GLY A 72 -11.94 4.52 -19.41
CA GLY A 72 -12.08 4.94 -18.02
C GLY A 72 -11.68 3.88 -16.99
N PHE A 73 -10.80 2.93 -17.34
CA PHE A 73 -10.40 1.80 -16.48
C PHE A 73 -11.56 0.87 -16.06
N LYS A 74 -12.72 0.98 -16.72
CA LYS A 74 -13.90 0.15 -16.47
C LYS A 74 -13.87 -1.07 -17.37
N CYS A 75 -13.29 -2.15 -16.86
CA CYS A 75 -13.40 -3.47 -17.49
C CYS A 75 -14.79 -4.04 -17.20
N MET A 76 -15.29 -4.91 -18.09
CA MET A 76 -16.49 -5.69 -17.81
C MET A 76 -16.28 -6.54 -16.55
N GLU A 77 -17.30 -6.68 -15.73
CA GLU A 77 -17.25 -7.48 -14.51
C GLU A 77 -16.90 -8.93 -14.84
N GLY A 78 -16.02 -9.55 -14.05
CA GLY A 78 -15.50 -10.90 -14.29
C GLY A 78 -14.46 -11.02 -15.43
N ALA A 79 -14.27 -9.99 -16.26
CA ALA A 79 -13.31 -10.07 -17.36
C ALA A 79 -11.86 -9.97 -16.86
N THR A 80 -11.05 -10.97 -17.16
CA THR A 80 -9.64 -11.08 -16.72
C THR A 80 -8.63 -10.75 -17.81
N ASP A 81 -9.05 -10.69 -19.08
CA ASP A 81 -8.16 -10.59 -20.24
C ASP A 81 -8.57 -9.54 -21.30
N CYS A 82 -9.56 -8.69 -20.98
CA CYS A 82 -10.13 -7.74 -21.96
C CYS A 82 -9.21 -6.60 -22.44
N CYS A 83 -8.06 -6.39 -21.79
CA CYS A 83 -7.06 -5.39 -22.18
C CYS A 83 -5.70 -5.69 -21.51
N CYS A 84 -4.61 -5.12 -22.05
CA CYS A 84 -3.26 -5.32 -21.49
C CYS A 84 -3.20 -4.96 -20.00
N HIS A 85 -3.79 -3.83 -19.61
CA HIS A 85 -3.86 -3.42 -18.21
C HIS A 85 -4.50 -4.48 -17.31
N ARG A 86 -5.62 -5.08 -17.73
CA ARG A 86 -6.33 -6.07 -16.92
C ARG A 86 -5.55 -7.38 -16.79
N ILE A 87 -4.92 -7.84 -17.88
CA ILE A 87 -4.06 -9.03 -17.83
C ILE A 87 -2.88 -8.78 -16.89
N LEU A 88 -2.19 -7.65 -17.04
CA LEU A 88 -1.01 -7.31 -16.25
C LEU A 88 -1.36 -7.13 -14.77
N PHE A 89 -2.47 -6.43 -14.47
CA PHE A 89 -2.99 -6.27 -13.11
C PHE A 89 -3.28 -7.62 -12.43
N ASN A 90 -3.70 -8.61 -13.20
CA ASN A 90 -4.04 -9.93 -12.68
C ASN A 90 -2.82 -10.88 -12.56
N GLN A 91 -1.62 -10.42 -12.89
CA GLN A 91 -0.42 -11.25 -12.76
C GLN A 91 -0.04 -11.45 -11.29
N PRO A 92 0.49 -12.63 -10.89
CA PRO A 92 0.74 -12.96 -9.49
C PRO A 92 1.70 -11.99 -8.79
N ASP A 93 2.75 -11.54 -9.47
CA ASP A 93 3.74 -10.61 -8.93
C ASP A 93 3.23 -9.18 -8.81
N PHE A 94 2.13 -8.82 -9.48
CA PHE A 94 1.48 -7.51 -9.32
C PHE A 94 0.35 -7.54 -8.29
N ILE A 95 -0.34 -8.67 -8.12
CA ILE A 95 -1.39 -8.82 -7.08
C ILE A 95 -0.75 -8.99 -5.70
N ASN A 96 0.28 -9.83 -5.58
CA ASN A 96 0.79 -10.29 -4.29
C ASN A 96 1.97 -9.46 -3.78
N ILE A 97 2.00 -8.16 -4.10
CA ILE A 97 3.03 -7.24 -3.59
C ILE A 97 2.64 -6.82 -2.18
N PRO A 98 3.52 -6.98 -1.16
CA PRO A 98 3.27 -6.44 0.15
C PRO A 98 3.15 -4.92 0.08
N THR A 99 2.19 -4.35 0.82
CA THR A 99 2.07 -2.90 0.95
C THR A 99 3.36 -2.31 1.53
N LEU A 100 3.60 -1.01 1.28
CA LEU A 100 4.75 -0.31 1.86
C LEU A 100 4.77 -0.42 3.38
N LEU A 101 3.61 -0.39 4.04
CA LEU A 101 3.47 -0.56 5.47
C LEU A 101 3.91 -1.97 5.92
N GLU A 102 3.42 -3.01 5.27
CA GLU A 102 3.80 -4.40 5.55
C GLU A 102 5.30 -4.63 5.37
N ALA A 103 5.88 -4.10 4.29
CA ALA A 103 7.32 -4.20 4.03
C ALA A 103 8.15 -3.49 5.11
N LEU A 104 7.74 -2.28 5.51
CA LEU A 104 8.43 -1.51 6.56
C LEU A 104 8.33 -2.18 7.94
N CYS A 105 7.15 -2.68 8.30
CA CYS A 105 6.94 -3.42 9.54
C CYS A 105 7.75 -4.72 9.55
N SER A 106 7.71 -5.49 8.46
CA SER A 106 8.47 -6.75 8.32
C SER A 106 9.96 -6.52 8.46
N LYS A 107 10.51 -5.46 7.86
CA LYS A 107 11.93 -5.08 8.00
C LYS A 107 12.33 -4.78 9.45
N ARG A 108 11.39 -4.36 10.28
CA ARG A 108 11.57 -4.12 11.72
C ARG A 108 11.20 -5.33 12.60
N GLY A 109 10.82 -6.46 12.01
CA GLY A 109 10.42 -7.66 12.74
C GLY A 109 8.96 -7.65 13.23
N PHE A 110 8.14 -6.71 12.78
CA PHE A 110 6.72 -6.64 13.14
C PHE A 110 5.84 -7.29 12.08
N LYS A 111 4.81 -8.03 12.51
CA LYS A 111 3.74 -8.52 11.64
C LYS A 111 2.62 -7.49 11.58
N VAL A 112 2.13 -7.22 10.38
CA VAL A 112 0.93 -6.39 10.19
C VAL A 112 -0.28 -7.31 10.14
N VAL A 113 -1.34 -6.93 10.86
CA VAL A 113 -2.63 -7.61 10.83
C VAL A 113 -3.63 -6.66 10.18
N THR A 114 -4.19 -7.09 9.05
CA THR A 114 -5.17 -6.30 8.29
C THR A 114 -6.58 -6.71 8.72
N LEU A 115 -7.30 -5.79 9.34
CA LEU A 115 -8.69 -6.02 9.78
C LEU A 115 -9.67 -5.71 8.65
N LEU A 116 -10.80 -6.41 8.65
CA LEU A 116 -11.86 -6.19 7.65
C LEU A 116 -12.42 -4.77 7.79
N LYS A 117 -12.70 -4.14 6.65
CA LYS A 117 -13.28 -2.80 6.61
C LYS A 117 -14.70 -2.83 7.20
N PHE A 118 -15.03 -1.87 8.05
CA PHE A 118 -16.32 -1.74 8.74
C PHE A 118 -16.64 -2.83 9.77
N HIS A 119 -15.62 -3.54 10.25
CA HIS A 119 -15.73 -4.51 11.33
C HIS A 119 -14.96 -4.03 12.57
N CYS A 120 -15.43 -2.94 13.18
CA CYS A 120 -14.76 -2.33 14.34
C CYS A 120 -14.75 -3.25 15.57
N GLU A 121 -15.66 -4.21 15.64
CA GLU A 121 -15.71 -5.27 16.65
C GLU A 121 -14.47 -6.17 16.65
N LEU A 122 -13.74 -6.25 15.53
CA LEU A 122 -12.51 -7.03 15.42
C LEU A 122 -11.28 -6.29 15.96
N ASN A 123 -11.42 -4.99 16.29
CA ASN A 123 -10.32 -4.18 16.79
C ASN A 123 -10.49 -3.91 18.29
N PHE A 124 -9.74 -4.63 19.13
CA PHE A 124 -9.84 -4.52 20.59
C PHE A 124 -9.59 -3.09 21.12
N ILE A 125 -8.90 -2.24 20.36
CA ILE A 125 -8.68 -0.85 20.75
C ILE A 125 -10.00 -0.08 20.90
N GLU A 126 -11.05 -0.46 20.18
CA GLU A 126 -12.37 0.17 20.29
C GLU A 126 -13.03 -0.13 21.65
N GLN A 127 -12.81 -1.34 22.20
CA GLN A 127 -13.24 -1.67 23.56
C GLN A 127 -12.48 -0.84 24.59
N CYS A 128 -11.16 -0.71 24.43
CA CYS A 128 -10.30 0.11 25.29
C CYS A 128 -10.75 1.58 25.29
N TRP A 129 -11.00 2.15 24.11
CA TRP A 129 -11.52 3.51 23.97
C TRP A 129 -12.91 3.67 24.56
N GLY A 130 -13.80 2.69 24.39
CA GLY A 130 -15.13 2.70 25.00
C GLY A 130 -15.05 2.76 26.53
N TYR A 131 -14.17 1.95 27.13
CA TYR A 131 -13.94 1.95 28.57
C TYR A 131 -13.35 3.28 29.07
N ALA A 132 -12.26 3.75 28.45
CA ALA A 132 -11.60 5.00 28.80
C ALA A 132 -12.56 6.21 28.69
N LYS A 133 -13.34 6.28 27.61
CA LYS A 133 -14.36 7.34 27.42
C LYS A 133 -15.45 7.29 28.48
N ARG A 134 -15.89 6.10 28.89
CA ARG A 134 -16.86 5.94 29.99
C ARG A 134 -16.30 6.52 31.29
N LEU A 135 -15.06 6.21 31.64
CA LEU A 135 -14.43 6.75 32.85
C LEU A 135 -14.23 8.26 32.77
N TYR A 136 -13.77 8.76 31.61
CA TYR A 136 -13.53 10.19 31.41
C TYR A 136 -14.80 11.03 31.62
N ARG A 137 -15.95 10.51 31.18
CA ARG A 137 -17.26 11.15 31.37
C ARG A 137 -17.69 11.29 32.84
N LEU A 138 -17.04 10.60 33.77
CA LEU A 138 -17.28 10.75 35.21
C LEU A 138 -16.51 11.93 35.82
N TYR A 139 -15.51 12.48 35.10
CA TYR A 139 -14.77 13.65 35.56
C TYR A 139 -15.55 14.95 35.27
N PRO A 140 -15.27 16.02 36.04
CA PRO A 140 -15.74 17.35 35.71
C PRO A 140 -15.27 17.80 34.31
N PRO A 141 -16.04 18.67 33.64
CA PRO A 141 -15.59 19.27 32.38
C PRO A 141 -14.28 20.03 32.56
N THR A 142 -13.28 19.68 31.76
CA THR A 142 -11.97 20.34 31.73
C THR A 142 -12.04 21.65 30.97
N LYS A 143 -11.25 22.65 31.39
CA LYS A 143 -11.21 23.98 30.74
C LYS A 143 -9.96 24.23 29.92
N LYS A 144 -8.91 23.44 30.13
CA LYS A 144 -7.61 23.56 29.49
C LYS A 144 -7.17 22.21 28.94
N ASP A 145 -6.37 22.25 27.88
CA ASP A 145 -5.90 21.04 27.21
C ASP A 145 -4.93 20.25 28.10
N GLU A 146 -4.11 20.91 28.93
CA GLU A 146 -3.19 20.21 29.84
C GLU A 146 -3.94 19.41 30.92
N GLU A 147 -5.06 19.95 31.38
CA GLU A 147 -5.94 19.26 32.33
C GLU A 147 -6.64 18.06 31.67
N MET A 148 -7.10 18.24 30.43
CA MET A 148 -7.69 17.16 29.63
C MET A 148 -6.69 16.04 29.40
N GLU A 149 -5.45 16.36 29.00
CA GLU A 149 -4.39 15.38 28.75
C GLU A 149 -4.08 14.55 29.99
N VAL A 150 -3.91 15.19 31.16
CA VAL A 150 -3.71 14.49 32.44
C VAL A 150 -4.86 13.54 32.75
N ASN A 151 -6.10 13.96 32.51
CA ASN A 151 -7.27 13.13 32.74
C ASN A 151 -7.39 11.99 31.72
N VAL A 152 -7.00 12.20 30.46
CA VAL A 152 -6.92 11.15 29.43
C VAL A 152 -5.91 10.08 29.83
N HIS A 153 -4.71 10.46 30.28
CA HIS A 153 -3.73 9.51 30.77
C HIS A 153 -4.26 8.66 31.93
N LYS A 154 -4.88 9.29 32.93
CA LYS A 154 -5.47 8.57 34.09
C LYS A 154 -6.51 7.54 33.67
N VAL A 155 -7.38 7.85 32.71
CA VAL A 155 -8.42 6.88 32.28
C VAL A 155 -7.87 5.79 31.38
N LEU A 156 -6.81 6.06 30.62
CA LEU A 156 -6.11 5.06 29.81
C LEU A 156 -5.37 4.06 30.70
N ASP A 157 -4.70 4.53 31.75
CA ASP A 157 -4.01 3.67 32.73
C ASP A 157 -5.00 2.80 33.53
N ALA A 158 -6.26 3.22 33.63
CA ALA A 158 -7.32 2.49 34.30
C ALA A 158 -8.02 1.44 33.42
N VAL A 159 -7.70 1.33 32.12
CA VAL A 159 -8.29 0.32 31.23
C VAL A 159 -7.81 -1.07 31.64
N PRO A 160 -8.72 -2.01 32.00
CA PRO A 160 -8.33 -3.36 32.36
C PRO A 160 -7.73 -4.11 31.16
N ILE A 161 -6.68 -4.89 31.39
CA ILE A 161 -6.00 -5.68 30.34
C ILE A 161 -6.98 -6.69 29.72
N GLU A 162 -7.97 -7.14 30.48
CA GLU A 162 -9.02 -8.05 30.01
C GLU A 162 -9.82 -7.48 28.83
N CYS A 163 -9.87 -6.15 28.66
CA CYS A 163 -10.46 -5.51 27.48
C CYS A 163 -9.67 -5.75 26.19
N MET A 164 -8.40 -6.15 26.29
CA MET A 164 -7.53 -6.45 25.15
C MET A 164 -7.49 -7.94 24.81
N CYS A 165 -7.90 -8.81 25.74
CA CYS A 165 -7.80 -10.27 25.62
C CYS A 165 -9.12 -10.96 25.27
N ARG A 166 -10.19 -10.20 25.02
CA ARG A 166 -11.52 -10.70 24.64
C ARG A 166 -11.80 -10.45 23.17
#